data_AF-A0A939UIC0-F1
#
_entry.id   AF-A0A939UIC0-F1
#
_cell.length_a   1.000
_cell.length_b   1.000
_cell.length_c   1.000
_cell.angle_alpha   90.00
_cell.angle_beta   90.00
_cell.angle_gamma   90.00
#
_symmetry.space_group_name_H-M   'P 1'
#
loop_
_entity.id
_entity.type
_entity.pdbx_description
1 polymer ?
#
loop_
_entity_poly.entity_id
_entity_poly.type
_entity_poly.pdbx_seq_one_letter_code
_entity_poly.pdbx_strand_id
1 'polypeptide(L)'
;MSEKLRKPYVILPIVACLTLLIFVCTDLYQHFFALSVYSNVASHLIDFFMVVCIATFFDVLFTIACHARKKPSRLALKLTTILYPIVLIVVLVVVPLVVRDIGRAAAQWSITMAYIAFGLEMAGFIIFFLLLAPSLRLKTTVIACSIVLAVSVTAISCWGAIGTSIIDSAANYEWDLDAPEYAAKHLSRKYNCGVMKADEYHDGKNGGPAAETSFMQVASRTDRKTFDAYCEKVLSSGYTLAGSSDIETISSRTFMKDGKMLHVYFNSKEKTTHIITDPVSASPAAASYTYSVQPTDTTAIYQYSLMFDDDCDKEYEYGGGIERCGMGYVIKLADNKLIIIDGGDICQASDSAVDGFYDLCKEITGSDDLTIACWMCTHAHGDHVSFFSKFLYRYNERITLERFMYNFPNWKEVDNGNEDATYLLFRRFEKYAPDALQIKPHTGETFTFGNAKLEILYTHEDAFNYRLNKTGITDFNDTSTTYRFTFNDKTTFMVLGDMSSLAQKTVVNNYTAKTLKSDIIQAAHHGFNGLDSLYPILDAEYVFFPQGYDNAVLGENTGAGYNYKVVKKFTAEENIFLINRETYGLIIAADGTISKDPKVRPYIGPDFKNGEYFDGSGY
;
A
#
# COMPACT_ATOMS: atom_id res chain seq x y z
N MET A 1 -59.04 61.75 18.50
CA MET A 1 -58.43 61.82 17.16
C MET A 1 -57.22 60.90 17.13
N SER A 2 -57.35 59.83 16.36
CA SER A 2 -56.32 58.88 15.95
C SER A 2 -55.51 59.41 14.75
N GLU A 3 -54.56 58.60 14.30
CA GLU A 3 -53.82 58.63 13.02
C GLU A 3 -52.47 59.36 13.06
N LYS A 4 -51.35 58.62 13.09
CA LYS A 4 -50.69 57.87 11.98
C LYS A 4 -49.92 58.81 11.04
N LEU A 5 -48.73 58.31 10.63
CA LEU A 5 -47.80 58.81 9.59
C LEU A 5 -46.71 59.74 10.16
N ARG A 6 -45.40 59.51 10.03
CA ARG A 6 -44.61 58.59 9.18
C ARG A 6 -43.19 58.50 9.79
N LYS A 7 -42.71 57.28 10.09
CA LYS A 7 -41.27 56.94 10.19
C LYS A 7 -40.91 56.00 9.02
N PRO A 8 -40.66 56.49 7.79
CA PRO A 8 -40.22 55.64 6.67
C PRO A 8 -38.74 55.84 6.33
N TYR A 9 -38.01 56.75 6.99
CA TYR A 9 -36.71 57.23 6.48
C TYR A 9 -35.48 56.35 6.79
N VAL A 10 -35.62 55.20 7.45
CA VAL A 10 -34.48 54.28 7.71
C VAL A 10 -34.68 52.90 7.10
N ILE A 11 -35.92 52.49 6.83
CA ILE A 11 -36.21 51.14 6.29
C ILE A 11 -36.06 51.11 4.77
N LEU A 12 -36.46 52.19 4.08
CA LEU A 12 -36.41 52.24 2.61
C LEU A 12 -34.97 52.13 2.03
N PRO A 13 -33.95 52.80 2.60
CA PRO A 13 -32.57 52.67 2.11
C PRO A 13 -31.97 51.28 2.36
N ILE A 14 -32.32 50.65 3.49
CA ILE A 14 -31.81 49.31 3.85
C ILE A 14 -32.45 48.23 2.98
N VAL A 15 -33.77 48.32 2.74
CA VAL A 15 -34.47 47.42 1.83
C VAL A 15 -34.01 47.66 0.38
N ALA A 16 -33.75 48.90 -0.03
CA ALA A 16 -33.17 49.20 -1.34
C ALA A 16 -31.75 48.61 -1.49
N CYS A 17 -30.87 48.76 -0.50
CA CYS A 17 -29.54 48.15 -0.52
C CYS A 17 -29.59 46.62 -0.53
N LEU A 18 -30.47 45.99 0.24
CA LEU A 18 -30.66 44.53 0.24
C LEU A 18 -31.23 44.03 -1.09
N THR A 19 -32.16 44.77 -1.69
CA THR A 19 -32.73 44.42 -3.00
C THR A 19 -31.66 44.57 -4.09
N LEU A 20 -30.83 45.61 -4.03
CA LEU A 20 -29.72 45.83 -4.97
C LEU A 20 -28.65 44.73 -4.81
N LEU A 21 -28.33 44.33 -3.58
CA LEU A 21 -27.38 43.26 -3.29
C LEU A 21 -27.89 41.91 -3.83
N ILE A 22 -29.17 41.60 -3.61
CA ILE A 22 -29.80 40.40 -4.15
C ILE A 22 -29.77 40.43 -5.68
N PHE A 23 -30.08 41.57 -6.31
CA PHE A 23 -30.08 41.69 -7.77
C PHE A 23 -28.67 41.48 -8.36
N VAL A 24 -27.65 42.12 -7.77
CA VAL A 24 -26.24 41.99 -8.17
C VAL A 24 -25.74 40.56 -7.98
N CYS A 25 -26.07 39.92 -6.85
CA CYS A 25 -25.73 38.51 -6.60
C CYS A 25 -26.42 37.56 -7.59
N THR A 26 -27.65 37.86 -8.00
CA THR A 26 -28.41 37.01 -8.94
C THR A 26 -27.86 37.14 -10.37
N ASP A 27 -27.47 38.34 -10.78
CA ASP A 27 -26.90 38.60 -12.12
C ASP A 27 -25.47 38.03 -12.27
N LEU A 28 -24.65 38.17 -11.22
CA LEU A 28 -23.33 37.52 -11.14
C LEU A 28 -23.47 35.99 -11.13
N TYR A 29 -24.44 35.44 -10.41
CA TYR A 29 -24.70 33.99 -10.40
C TYR A 29 -25.04 33.46 -11.80
N GLN A 30 -25.87 34.18 -12.58
CA GLN A 30 -26.19 33.77 -13.96
C GLN A 30 -24.97 33.83 -14.89
N HIS A 31 -24.11 34.85 -14.74
CA HIS A 31 -22.87 34.95 -15.52
C HIS A 31 -21.86 33.84 -15.17
N PHE A 32 -21.69 33.49 -13.89
CA PHE A 32 -20.75 32.45 -13.46
C PHE A 32 -21.28 31.03 -13.66
N PHE A 33 -22.60 30.81 -13.63
CA PHE A 33 -23.22 29.53 -13.97
C PHE A 33 -23.03 29.17 -15.46
N ALA A 34 -23.01 30.16 -16.34
CA ALA A 34 -22.66 29.93 -17.75
C ALA A 34 -21.18 29.53 -17.95
N LEU A 35 -20.29 29.95 -17.06
CA LEU A 35 -18.85 29.63 -17.06
C LEU A 35 -18.53 28.28 -16.40
N SER A 36 -19.33 27.80 -15.44
CA SER A 36 -19.10 26.54 -14.71
C SER A 36 -19.39 25.28 -15.51
N VAL A 37 -20.11 25.41 -16.64
CA VAL A 37 -20.29 24.32 -17.62
C VAL A 37 -18.97 23.94 -18.32
N TYR A 38 -17.92 24.78 -18.22
CA TYR A 38 -16.68 24.62 -18.98
C TYR A 38 -15.40 24.39 -18.14
N SER A 39 -15.40 24.53 -16.80
CA SER A 39 -14.23 24.15 -15.98
C SER A 39 -14.53 23.94 -14.47
N ASN A 40 -13.83 22.98 -13.84
CA ASN A 40 -13.92 22.65 -12.41
C ASN A 40 -13.43 23.75 -11.44
N VAL A 41 -12.79 24.81 -11.94
CA VAL A 41 -12.27 25.91 -11.10
C VAL A 41 -13.37 26.94 -10.78
N ALA A 42 -14.37 27.08 -11.66
CA ALA A 42 -15.43 28.08 -11.51
C ALA A 42 -16.47 27.72 -10.43
N SER A 43 -16.70 26.43 -10.15
CA SER A 43 -17.62 25.98 -9.09
C SER A 43 -17.13 26.35 -7.69
N HIS A 44 -15.82 26.26 -7.44
CA HIS A 44 -15.23 26.59 -6.14
C HIS A 44 -15.28 28.10 -5.83
N LEU A 45 -15.26 28.96 -6.85
CA LEU A 45 -15.41 30.41 -6.71
C LEU A 45 -16.84 30.83 -6.38
N ILE A 46 -17.85 30.12 -6.92
CA ILE A 46 -19.27 30.36 -6.63
C ILE A 46 -19.59 30.00 -5.17
N ASP A 47 -19.05 28.87 -4.69
CA ASP A 47 -19.24 28.41 -3.30
C ASP A 47 -18.59 29.36 -2.29
N PHE A 48 -17.37 29.85 -2.58
CA PHE A 48 -16.69 30.86 -1.75
C PHE A 48 -17.49 32.17 -1.67
N PHE A 49 -18.05 32.63 -2.79
CA PHE A 49 -18.84 33.87 -2.84
C PHE A 49 -20.16 33.76 -2.06
N MET A 50 -20.87 32.62 -2.14
CA MET A 50 -22.08 32.40 -1.35
C MET A 50 -21.81 32.42 0.15
N VAL A 51 -20.72 31.78 0.60
CA VAL A 51 -20.34 31.77 2.02
C VAL A 51 -20.02 33.18 2.52
N VAL A 52 -19.32 33.98 1.72
CA VAL A 52 -19.01 35.38 2.06
C VAL A 52 -20.27 36.25 2.10
N CYS A 53 -21.21 36.09 1.15
CA CYS A 53 -22.47 36.83 1.15
C CYS A 53 -23.36 36.49 2.35
N ILE A 54 -23.44 35.21 2.74
CA ILE A 54 -24.20 34.74 3.89
C ILE A 54 -23.56 35.26 5.19
N ALA A 55 -22.24 35.15 5.34
CA ALA A 55 -21.51 35.68 6.50
C ALA A 55 -21.72 37.20 6.67
N THR A 56 -21.64 37.95 5.56
CA THR A 56 -21.82 39.41 5.58
C THR A 56 -23.27 39.81 5.95
N PHE A 57 -24.26 39.05 5.50
CA PHE A 57 -25.67 39.27 5.86
C PHE A 57 -25.92 39.08 7.37
N PHE A 58 -25.29 38.08 7.97
CA PHE A 58 -25.41 37.82 9.41
C PHE A 58 -24.60 38.78 10.28
N ASP A 59 -23.46 39.28 9.82
CA ASP A 59 -22.71 40.36 10.50
C ASP A 59 -23.51 41.67 10.54
N VAL A 60 -24.26 41.98 9.47
CA VAL A 60 -25.17 43.13 9.44
C VAL A 60 -26.32 42.93 10.43
N LEU A 61 -26.92 41.73 10.51
CA LEU A 61 -27.96 41.41 11.50
C LEU A 61 -27.43 41.46 12.94
N PHE A 62 -26.21 40.96 13.18
CA PHE A 62 -25.54 41.01 14.48
C PHE A 62 -25.21 42.45 14.89
N THR A 63 -24.77 43.28 13.95
CA THR A 63 -24.51 44.71 14.15
C THR A 63 -25.80 45.47 14.47
N ILE A 64 -26.89 45.20 13.75
CA ILE A 64 -28.22 45.76 14.04
C ILE A 64 -28.71 45.33 15.43
N ALA A 65 -28.49 44.07 15.83
CA ALA A 65 -28.84 43.54 17.14
C ALA A 65 -27.98 44.13 18.28
N CYS A 66 -26.68 44.34 18.07
CA CYS A 66 -25.80 45.01 19.02
C CYS A 66 -26.14 46.49 19.17
N HIS A 67 -26.57 47.18 18.11
CA HIS A 67 -27.05 48.57 18.19
C HIS A 67 -28.39 48.69 18.96
N ALA A 68 -29.23 47.64 18.91
CA ALA A 68 -30.48 47.56 19.67
C ALA A 68 -30.30 47.37 21.20
N ARG A 69 -29.07 47.09 21.69
CA ARG A 69 -28.75 46.97 23.14
C ARG A 69 -29.08 48.22 23.95
N LYS A 70 -29.18 49.41 23.34
CA LYS A 70 -29.50 50.65 24.07
C LYS A 70 -31.00 50.84 24.38
N LYS A 71 -31.91 50.02 23.82
CA LYS A 71 -33.32 49.84 24.25
C LYS A 71 -34.00 48.77 23.37
N PRO A 72 -34.28 47.55 23.87
CA PRO A 72 -34.95 46.54 23.06
C PRO A 72 -36.41 46.94 22.85
N SER A 73 -36.76 47.36 21.62
CA SER A 73 -38.15 47.59 21.26
C SER A 73 -38.84 46.25 20.99
N ARG A 74 -40.13 46.10 21.37
CA ARG A 74 -40.97 44.93 21.05
C ARG A 74 -40.96 44.53 19.56
N LEU A 75 -40.51 45.43 18.68
CA LEU A 75 -40.36 45.21 17.24
C LEU A 75 -39.17 44.30 16.91
N ALA A 76 -38.05 44.40 17.63
CA ALA A 76 -36.88 43.55 17.42
C ALA A 76 -37.20 42.08 17.73
N LEU A 77 -37.88 41.84 18.87
CA LEU A 77 -38.31 40.50 19.26
C LEU A 77 -39.27 39.88 18.24
N LYS A 78 -40.23 40.67 17.72
CA LYS A 78 -41.19 40.23 16.68
C LYS A 78 -40.52 39.96 15.33
N LEU A 79 -39.53 40.76 14.93
CA LEU A 79 -38.76 40.53 13.71
C LEU A 79 -37.99 39.21 13.80
N THR A 80 -37.38 38.91 14.95
CA THR A 80 -36.69 37.62 15.16
C THR A 80 -37.67 36.44 15.13
N THR A 81 -38.89 36.58 15.68
CA THR A 81 -39.89 35.49 15.67
C THR A 81 -40.47 35.21 14.28
N ILE A 82 -40.49 36.20 13.39
CA ILE A 82 -41.03 36.08 12.03
C ILE A 82 -39.95 35.66 11.03
N LEU A 83 -38.74 36.22 11.14
CA LEU A 83 -37.63 35.89 10.24
C LEU A 83 -37.08 34.48 10.48
N TYR A 84 -37.11 33.99 11.73
CA TYR A 84 -36.61 32.66 12.08
C TYR A 84 -37.29 31.50 11.32
N PRO A 85 -38.64 31.37 11.30
CA PRO A 85 -39.29 30.29 10.53
C PRO A 85 -39.12 30.46 9.01
N ILE A 86 -38.98 31.69 8.50
CA ILE A 86 -38.74 31.93 7.06
C ILE A 86 -37.34 31.45 6.67
N VAL A 87 -36.32 31.77 7.46
CA VAL A 87 -34.95 31.27 7.26
C VAL A 87 -34.90 29.76 7.41
N LEU A 88 -35.62 29.20 8.39
CA LEU A 88 -35.72 27.75 8.59
C LEU A 88 -36.35 27.05 7.37
N ILE A 89 -37.38 27.63 6.76
CA ILE A 89 -38.00 27.11 5.53
C ILE A 89 -37.05 27.22 4.33
N VAL A 90 -36.31 28.32 4.20
CA VAL A 90 -35.32 28.48 3.11
C VAL A 90 -34.20 27.45 3.23
N VAL A 91 -33.65 27.24 4.42
CA VAL A 91 -32.54 26.29 4.66
C VAL A 91 -32.99 24.83 4.62
N LEU A 92 -34.16 24.50 5.19
CA LEU A 92 -34.62 23.11 5.29
C LEU A 92 -35.42 22.63 4.08
N VAL A 93 -35.99 23.53 3.27
CA VAL A 93 -36.89 23.16 2.17
C VAL A 93 -36.39 23.65 0.83
N VAL A 94 -35.98 24.91 0.73
CA VAL A 94 -35.59 25.51 -0.56
C VAL A 94 -34.19 25.06 -0.99
N VAL A 95 -33.21 25.08 -0.09
CA VAL A 95 -31.83 24.64 -0.39
C VAL A 95 -31.78 23.17 -0.83
N PRO A 96 -32.45 22.21 -0.17
CA PRO A 96 -32.49 20.82 -0.64
C PRO A 96 -33.19 20.63 -1.99
N LEU A 97 -34.20 21.46 -2.31
CA LEU A 97 -34.91 21.41 -3.58
C LEU A 97 -34.06 21.94 -4.75
N VAL A 98 -33.31 23.02 -4.54
CA VAL A 98 -32.38 23.59 -5.53
C VAL A 98 -31.17 22.66 -5.75
N VAL A 99 -30.70 22.01 -4.69
CA VAL A 99 -29.61 21.01 -4.71
C VAL A 99 -29.98 19.74 -5.47
N ARG A 100 -31.27 19.40 -5.58
CA ARG A 100 -31.75 18.21 -6.32
C ARG A 100 -31.58 18.33 -7.84
N ASP A 101 -31.53 19.55 -8.37
CA ASP A 101 -31.50 19.82 -9.82
C ASP A 101 -30.07 20.11 -10.34
N ILE A 102 -29.07 20.22 -9.46
CA ILE A 102 -27.65 20.39 -9.82
C ILE A 102 -26.95 19.03 -9.69
N GLY A 103 -26.17 18.63 -10.71
CA GLY A 103 -25.52 17.32 -10.79
C GLY A 103 -24.82 16.84 -9.51
N ARG A 104 -24.84 15.52 -9.29
CA ARG A 104 -24.62 14.82 -8.01
C ARG A 104 -23.38 15.23 -7.20
N ALA A 105 -22.29 15.67 -7.84
CA ALA A 105 -21.06 16.06 -7.14
C ALA A 105 -21.15 17.47 -6.48
N ALA A 106 -21.81 18.43 -7.13
CA ALA A 106 -21.99 19.77 -6.59
C ALA A 106 -23.04 19.79 -5.47
N ALA A 107 -24.07 18.94 -5.58
CA ALA A 107 -25.11 18.77 -4.57
C ALA A 107 -24.57 18.36 -3.18
N GLN A 108 -23.46 17.60 -3.14
CA GLN A 108 -22.91 17.04 -1.90
C GLN A 108 -22.04 17.99 -1.08
N TRP A 109 -21.34 18.94 -1.72
CA TRP A 109 -20.60 19.98 -1.01
C TRP A 109 -21.54 21.01 -0.39
N SER A 110 -22.62 21.37 -1.08
CA SER A 110 -23.65 22.29 -0.57
C SER A 110 -24.38 21.75 0.66
N ILE A 111 -24.64 20.43 0.70
CA ILE A 111 -25.22 19.77 1.88
C ILE A 111 -24.23 19.76 3.05
N THR A 112 -22.96 19.48 2.80
CA THR A 112 -21.90 19.45 3.83
C THR A 112 -21.71 20.83 4.46
N MET A 113 -21.68 21.90 3.66
CA MET A 113 -21.60 23.27 4.16
C MET A 113 -22.87 23.71 4.89
N ALA A 114 -24.05 23.24 4.47
CA ALA A 114 -25.31 23.51 5.18
C ALA A 114 -25.35 22.86 6.58
N TYR A 115 -24.81 21.64 6.75
CA TYR A 115 -24.73 20.99 8.06
C TYR A 115 -23.66 21.60 8.97
N ILE A 116 -22.51 22.03 8.43
CA ILE A 116 -21.48 22.77 9.20
C ILE A 116 -22.04 24.13 9.64
N ALA A 117 -22.72 24.84 8.75
CA ALA A 117 -23.40 26.10 9.07
C ALA A 117 -24.46 25.89 10.15
N PHE A 118 -25.29 24.85 10.07
CA PHE A 118 -26.28 24.52 11.10
C PHE A 118 -25.65 24.18 12.47
N GLY A 119 -24.53 23.45 12.48
CA GLY A 119 -23.77 23.15 13.70
C GLY A 119 -23.19 24.41 14.37
N LEU A 120 -22.63 25.33 13.57
CA LEU A 120 -22.12 26.62 14.04
C LEU A 120 -23.25 27.56 14.49
N GLU A 121 -24.41 27.55 13.82
CA GLU A 121 -25.61 28.29 14.19
C GLU A 121 -26.17 27.83 15.55
N MET A 122 -26.24 26.52 15.80
CA MET A 122 -26.69 25.98 17.08
C MET A 122 -25.73 26.33 18.23
N ALA A 123 -24.43 26.31 17.98
CA ALA A 123 -23.43 26.74 18.96
C ALA A 123 -23.57 28.24 19.31
N GLY A 124 -23.76 29.09 18.30
CA GLY A 124 -24.00 30.53 18.50
C GLY A 124 -25.29 30.83 19.27
N PHE A 125 -26.37 30.09 19.00
CA PHE A 125 -27.66 30.25 19.69
C PHE A 125 -27.60 29.85 21.17
N ILE A 126 -26.83 28.81 21.50
CA ILE A 126 -26.63 28.35 22.88
C ILE A 126 -25.79 29.36 23.66
N ILE A 127 -24.73 29.91 23.05
CA ILE A 127 -23.91 30.98 23.66
C ILE A 127 -24.77 32.24 23.91
N PHE A 128 -25.64 32.61 22.97
CA PHE A 128 -26.59 33.72 23.12
C PHE A 128 -27.57 33.52 24.28
N PHE A 129 -28.11 32.30 24.46
CA PHE A 129 -29.00 31.97 25.59
C PHE A 129 -28.27 31.93 26.94
N LEU A 130 -27.03 31.42 26.98
CA LEU A 130 -26.18 31.41 28.17
C LEU A 130 -25.80 32.83 28.63
N LEU A 131 -25.69 33.78 27.69
CA LEU A 131 -25.40 35.19 27.99
C LEU A 131 -26.63 36.01 28.43
N LEU A 132 -27.86 35.54 28.17
CA LEU A 132 -29.10 36.27 28.46
C LEU A 132 -29.83 35.82 29.73
N ALA A 133 -29.47 34.70 30.35
CA ALA A 133 -30.17 34.17 31.53
C ALA A 133 -29.21 33.67 32.62
N PRO A 134 -28.74 34.55 33.53
CA PRO A 134 -27.80 34.19 34.61
C PRO A 134 -28.35 33.20 35.65
N SER A 135 -29.66 32.92 35.63
CA SER A 135 -30.35 32.11 36.65
C SER A 135 -30.55 30.64 36.31
N LEU A 136 -30.25 30.19 35.08
CA LEU A 136 -30.33 28.77 34.70
C LEU A 136 -29.01 28.05 35.00
N ARG A 137 -28.89 27.51 36.22
CA ARG A 137 -27.72 26.73 36.70
C ARG A 137 -27.50 25.42 35.91
N LEU A 138 -26.23 25.13 35.63
CA LEU A 138 -25.50 23.86 35.33
C LEU A 138 -26.23 22.68 34.64
N LYS A 139 -27.45 22.30 35.04
CA LYS A 139 -28.20 21.15 34.50
C LYS A 139 -28.64 21.36 33.05
N THR A 140 -29.08 22.56 32.68
CA THR A 140 -29.46 22.89 31.30
C THR A 140 -28.26 22.93 30.36
N THR A 141 -27.10 23.36 30.85
CA THR A 141 -25.84 23.38 30.07
C THR A 141 -25.37 21.96 29.75
N VAL A 142 -25.44 21.03 30.72
CA VAL A 142 -25.08 19.63 30.50
C VAL A 142 -26.02 18.94 29.51
N ILE A 143 -27.33 19.21 29.59
CA ILE A 143 -28.32 18.66 28.65
C ILE A 143 -28.11 19.21 27.23
N ALA A 144 -27.87 20.52 27.08
CA ALA A 144 -27.62 21.13 25.78
C ALA A 144 -26.32 20.59 25.13
N CYS A 145 -25.23 20.48 25.88
CA CYS A 145 -23.98 19.89 25.39
C CYS A 145 -24.15 18.41 25.01
N SER A 146 -24.95 17.65 25.76
CA SER A 146 -25.22 16.23 25.48
C SER A 146 -26.04 16.05 24.20
N ILE A 147 -27.00 16.93 23.93
CA ILE A 147 -27.80 16.91 22.69
C ILE A 147 -26.92 17.30 21.49
N VAL A 148 -26.06 18.32 21.61
CA VAL A 148 -25.13 18.70 20.55
C VAL A 148 -24.16 17.56 20.23
N LEU A 149 -23.60 16.90 21.25
CA LEU A 149 -22.72 15.75 21.05
C LEU A 149 -23.47 14.59 20.37
N ALA A 150 -24.70 14.28 20.80
CA ALA A 150 -25.51 13.21 20.20
C ALA A 150 -25.89 13.49 18.74
N VAL A 151 -26.27 14.74 18.41
CA VAL A 151 -26.61 15.15 17.05
C VAL A 151 -25.36 15.14 16.16
N SER A 152 -24.23 15.64 16.65
CA SER A 152 -22.96 15.61 15.90
C SER A 152 -22.48 14.19 15.64
N VAL A 153 -22.55 13.30 16.63
CA VAL A 153 -22.20 11.87 16.47
C VAL A 153 -23.13 11.17 15.48
N THR A 154 -24.43 11.49 15.52
CA THR A 154 -25.43 10.92 14.60
C THR A 154 -25.27 11.45 13.17
N ALA A 155 -24.94 12.73 13.01
CA ALA A 155 -24.65 13.31 11.69
C ALA A 155 -23.37 12.70 11.08
N ILE A 156 -22.32 12.51 11.88
CA ILE A 156 -21.07 11.85 11.46
C ILE A 156 -21.31 10.39 11.07
N SER A 157 -22.13 9.65 11.83
CA SER A 157 -22.43 8.24 11.51
C SER A 157 -23.29 8.09 10.25
N CYS A 158 -24.28 8.97 10.06
CA CYS A 158 -25.05 9.05 8.81
C CYS A 158 -24.17 9.42 7.60
N TRP A 159 -23.19 10.32 7.77
CA TRP A 159 -22.25 10.69 6.71
C TRP A 159 -21.32 9.53 6.33
N GLY A 160 -20.84 8.77 7.33
CA GLY A 160 -20.05 7.55 7.10
C GLY A 160 -20.82 6.48 6.32
N ALA A 161 -22.11 6.30 6.61
CA ALA A 161 -22.98 5.35 5.91
C ALA A 161 -23.34 5.81 4.47
N ILE A 162 -23.57 7.10 4.26
CA ILE A 162 -23.89 7.65 2.93
C ILE A 162 -22.63 7.67 2.04
N GLY A 163 -21.47 8.07 2.58
CA GLY A 163 -20.19 8.09 1.84
C GLY A 163 -19.74 6.70 1.39
N THR A 164 -19.88 5.68 2.24
CA THR A 164 -19.61 4.29 1.85
C THR A 164 -20.60 3.78 0.80
N SER A 165 -21.88 4.13 0.88
CA SER A 165 -22.88 3.72 -0.11
C SER A 165 -22.68 4.32 -1.51
N ILE A 166 -22.11 5.53 -1.59
CA ILE A 166 -21.92 6.26 -2.85
C ILE A 166 -20.64 5.83 -3.56
N ILE A 167 -19.55 5.64 -2.79
CA ILE A 167 -18.31 5.03 -3.31
C ILE A 167 -18.59 3.61 -3.82
N ASP A 168 -19.43 2.84 -3.14
CA ASP A 168 -19.84 1.49 -3.56
C ASP A 168 -20.78 1.45 -4.78
N SER A 169 -21.33 2.59 -5.19
CA SER A 169 -22.26 2.69 -6.34
C SER A 169 -21.60 3.20 -7.61
N ALA A 170 -20.36 3.66 -7.53
CA ALA A 170 -19.76 4.49 -8.58
C ALA A 170 -19.06 3.71 -9.70
N ALA A 171 -18.78 2.41 -9.56
CA ALA A 171 -18.07 1.67 -10.60
C ALA A 171 -18.25 0.15 -10.53
N ASN A 172 -19.44 -0.34 -10.92
CA ASN A 172 -19.63 -1.77 -11.19
C ASN A 172 -19.27 -2.05 -12.65
N TYR A 173 -18.11 -2.68 -12.88
CA TYR A 173 -17.66 -3.07 -14.21
C TYR A 173 -18.30 -4.39 -14.66
N GLU A 174 -18.24 -4.65 -15.96
CA GLU A 174 -18.58 -5.97 -16.50
C GLU A 174 -17.40 -6.94 -16.31
N TRP A 175 -17.70 -8.24 -16.40
CA TRP A 175 -16.68 -9.28 -16.41
C TRP A 175 -15.85 -9.20 -17.70
N ASP A 176 -14.53 -9.18 -17.55
CA ASP A 176 -13.56 -8.93 -18.62
C ASP A 176 -12.29 -9.80 -18.49
N LEU A 177 -12.41 -10.97 -17.84
CA LEU A 177 -11.32 -11.96 -17.77
C LEU A 177 -11.58 -13.16 -18.68
N ASP A 178 -10.50 -13.74 -19.22
CA ASP A 178 -10.50 -15.03 -19.95
C ASP A 178 -10.64 -16.20 -18.96
N ALA A 179 -11.74 -16.22 -18.23
CA ALA A 179 -12.09 -17.21 -17.21
C ALA A 179 -13.61 -17.29 -17.03
N PRO A 180 -14.14 -18.37 -16.42
CA PRO A 180 -15.56 -18.45 -16.08
C PRO A 180 -16.00 -17.23 -15.27
N GLU A 181 -17.13 -16.62 -15.63
CA GLU A 181 -17.62 -15.40 -14.98
C GLU A 181 -17.88 -15.61 -13.48
N TYR A 182 -17.38 -14.70 -12.64
CA TYR A 182 -17.71 -14.67 -11.23
C TYR A 182 -19.04 -13.93 -11.01
N ALA A 183 -20.02 -14.60 -10.42
CA ALA A 183 -21.34 -14.00 -10.12
C ALA A 183 -21.25 -13.03 -8.92
N ALA A 184 -20.70 -11.83 -9.14
CA ALA A 184 -20.54 -10.80 -8.13
C ALA A 184 -21.63 -9.73 -8.21
N LYS A 185 -21.90 -9.07 -7.08
CA LYS A 185 -22.75 -7.87 -7.05
C LYS A 185 -22.00 -6.61 -7.48
N HIS A 186 -20.67 -6.62 -7.35
CA HIS A 186 -19.81 -5.51 -7.70
C HIS A 186 -18.44 -6.04 -8.16
N LEU A 187 -18.06 -5.72 -9.40
CA LEU A 187 -16.77 -6.03 -9.99
C LEU A 187 -15.95 -4.76 -10.18
N SER A 188 -14.65 -4.85 -9.92
CA SER A 188 -13.70 -3.81 -10.30
C SER A 188 -13.42 -3.81 -11.81
N ARG A 189 -12.78 -2.75 -12.30
CA ARG A 189 -12.12 -2.79 -13.61
C ARG A 189 -11.10 -3.92 -13.67
N LYS A 190 -10.77 -4.31 -14.88
CA LYS A 190 -9.59 -5.13 -15.15
C LYS A 190 -8.33 -4.35 -14.76
N TYR A 191 -7.57 -4.92 -13.83
CA TYR A 191 -6.28 -4.41 -13.36
C TYR A 191 -5.17 -5.17 -14.09
N ASN A 192 -4.21 -4.43 -14.65
CA ASN A 192 -3.04 -5.03 -15.30
C ASN A 192 -2.02 -5.39 -14.23
N CYS A 193 -1.84 -6.68 -13.96
CA CYS A 193 -0.89 -7.13 -12.94
C CYS A 193 0.56 -7.07 -13.41
N GLY A 194 0.82 -6.67 -14.66
CA GLY A 194 2.14 -6.69 -15.27
C GLY A 194 2.40 -7.96 -16.08
N VAL A 195 3.52 -7.94 -16.79
CA VAL A 195 4.01 -9.01 -17.67
C VAL A 195 5.12 -9.81 -16.99
N MET A 196 5.42 -10.97 -17.54
CA MET A 196 6.64 -11.70 -17.19
C MET A 196 7.83 -11.15 -18.00
N LYS A 197 7.97 -11.52 -19.28
CA LYS A 197 9.15 -11.15 -20.09
C LYS A 197 8.91 -10.03 -21.09
N ALA A 198 7.68 -9.91 -21.56
CA ALA A 198 7.38 -9.05 -22.70
C ALA A 198 7.79 -7.59 -22.45
N ASP A 199 8.43 -7.02 -23.45
CA ASP A 199 8.86 -5.62 -23.45
C ASP A 199 7.64 -4.69 -23.70
N GLU A 200 6.72 -4.62 -22.74
CA GLU A 200 5.69 -3.56 -22.67
C GLU A 200 6.29 -2.17 -22.37
N TYR A 201 7.62 -2.10 -22.32
CA TYR A 201 8.38 -1.05 -21.70
C TYR A 201 9.22 -0.23 -22.69
N HIS A 202 9.67 -0.80 -23.82
CA HIS A 202 10.41 -0.08 -24.87
C HIS A 202 9.58 0.28 -26.10
N ASP A 203 8.49 -0.43 -26.42
CA ASP A 203 7.68 -0.07 -27.57
C ASP A 203 6.65 1.00 -27.20
N GLY A 204 7.08 2.26 -27.04
CA GLY A 204 6.19 3.43 -26.95
C GLY A 204 5.20 3.60 -28.12
N LYS A 205 4.98 2.60 -28.98
CA LYS A 205 3.79 2.50 -29.82
C LYS A 205 2.63 1.99 -28.98
N ASN A 206 1.45 2.47 -29.34
CA ASN A 206 0.16 2.08 -28.79
C ASN A 206 -0.20 0.60 -29.10
N GLY A 207 0.65 -0.35 -28.73
CA GLY A 207 0.31 -1.76 -28.65
C GLY A 207 -0.55 -2.00 -27.42
N GLY A 208 -1.57 -2.84 -27.56
CA GLY A 208 -2.30 -3.36 -26.40
C GLY A 208 -1.38 -4.17 -25.47
N PRO A 209 -1.91 -4.67 -24.35
CA PRO A 209 -1.16 -5.54 -23.46
C PRO A 209 -0.56 -6.73 -24.20
N ALA A 210 0.62 -7.17 -23.78
CA ALA A 210 1.29 -8.35 -24.32
C ALA A 210 0.45 -9.62 -24.10
N ALA A 211 0.73 -10.67 -24.89
CA ALA A 211 0.07 -11.95 -24.72
C ALA A 211 0.37 -12.62 -23.35
N GLU A 212 1.46 -12.20 -22.72
CA GLU A 212 1.95 -12.71 -21.43
C GLU A 212 1.41 -11.94 -20.21
N THR A 213 0.57 -10.92 -20.42
CA THR A 213 0.09 -10.04 -19.36
C THR A 213 -0.90 -10.76 -18.45
N SER A 214 -0.64 -10.71 -17.14
CA SER A 214 -1.58 -11.19 -16.13
C SER A 214 -2.60 -10.09 -15.82
N PHE A 215 -3.86 -10.48 -15.60
CA PHE A 215 -4.95 -9.56 -15.30
C PHE A 215 -5.72 -10.00 -14.07
N MET A 216 -6.16 -9.02 -13.28
CA MET A 216 -7.02 -9.24 -12.13
C MET A 216 -8.35 -8.51 -12.25
N GLN A 217 -9.42 -9.12 -11.76
CA GLN A 217 -10.63 -8.43 -11.32
C GLN A 217 -10.97 -8.81 -9.88
N VAL A 218 -11.43 -7.83 -9.11
CA VAL A 218 -11.86 -8.02 -7.73
C VAL A 218 -13.39 -7.99 -7.67
N ALA A 219 -13.96 -9.10 -7.25
CA ALA A 219 -15.36 -9.21 -6.85
C ALA A 219 -15.49 -8.81 -5.39
N SER A 220 -16.37 -7.85 -5.07
CA SER A 220 -16.63 -7.45 -3.68
C SER A 220 -18.01 -7.91 -3.21
N ARG A 221 -18.21 -7.86 -1.88
CA ARG A 221 -19.42 -8.36 -1.21
C ARG A 221 -19.62 -9.85 -1.43
N THR A 222 -18.51 -10.58 -1.47
CA THR A 222 -18.48 -12.03 -1.61
C THR A 222 -18.42 -12.71 -0.25
N ASP A 223 -18.64 -14.01 -0.22
CA ASP A 223 -18.53 -14.86 0.97
C ASP A 223 -17.94 -16.21 0.59
N ARG A 224 -17.60 -17.01 1.62
CA ARG A 224 -16.99 -18.34 1.44
C ARG A 224 -17.84 -19.23 0.54
N LYS A 225 -19.16 -19.21 0.69
CA LYS A 225 -20.08 -20.03 -0.10
C LYS A 225 -20.03 -19.66 -1.60
N THR A 226 -20.00 -18.36 -1.90
CA THR A 226 -19.92 -17.85 -3.27
C THR A 226 -18.57 -18.16 -3.90
N PHE A 227 -17.48 -18.03 -3.13
CA PHE A 227 -16.14 -18.45 -3.54
C PHE A 227 -16.04 -19.95 -3.84
N ASP A 228 -16.53 -20.81 -2.95
CA ASP A 228 -16.50 -22.26 -3.14
C ASP A 228 -17.34 -22.65 -4.37
N ALA A 229 -18.53 -22.06 -4.54
CA ALA A 229 -19.37 -22.28 -5.72
C ALA A 229 -18.69 -21.84 -7.03
N TYR A 230 -17.92 -20.75 -6.99
CA TYR A 230 -17.11 -20.31 -8.13
C TYR A 230 -16.00 -21.32 -8.46
N CYS A 231 -15.29 -21.83 -7.44
CA CYS A 231 -14.26 -22.85 -7.64
C CYS A 231 -14.83 -24.13 -8.30
N GLU A 232 -16.01 -24.58 -7.88
CA GLU A 232 -16.70 -25.71 -8.52
C GLU A 232 -17.12 -25.39 -9.97
N LYS A 233 -17.59 -24.17 -10.23
CA LYS A 233 -17.87 -23.71 -11.60
C LYS A 233 -16.61 -23.77 -12.47
N VAL A 234 -15.47 -23.32 -11.96
CA VAL A 234 -14.18 -23.36 -12.67
C VAL A 234 -13.79 -24.81 -13.00
N LEU A 235 -13.87 -25.74 -12.04
CA LEU A 235 -13.62 -27.16 -12.28
C LEU A 235 -14.56 -27.75 -13.34
N SER A 236 -15.87 -27.47 -13.25
CA SER A 236 -16.85 -27.93 -14.23
C SER A 236 -16.64 -27.36 -15.64
N SER A 237 -15.86 -26.28 -15.76
CA SER A 237 -15.49 -25.64 -17.03
C SER A 237 -14.21 -26.22 -17.66
N GLY A 238 -13.71 -27.34 -17.12
CA GLY A 238 -12.58 -28.09 -17.66
C GLY A 238 -11.21 -27.68 -17.13
N TYR A 239 -11.16 -26.89 -16.06
CA TYR A 239 -9.91 -26.60 -15.35
C TYR A 239 -9.55 -27.73 -14.37
N THR A 240 -8.26 -27.88 -14.07
CA THR A 240 -7.75 -28.79 -13.03
C THR A 240 -7.17 -28.00 -11.86
N LEU A 241 -7.45 -28.40 -10.62
CA LEU A 241 -6.83 -27.81 -9.44
C LEU A 241 -5.34 -28.17 -9.38
N ALA A 242 -4.48 -27.17 -9.27
CA ALA A 242 -3.02 -27.32 -9.22
C ALA A 242 -2.38 -26.72 -7.96
N GLY A 243 -3.18 -26.08 -7.10
CA GLY A 243 -2.73 -25.55 -5.81
C GLY A 243 -3.92 -25.09 -4.98
N SER A 244 -3.78 -25.16 -3.66
CA SER A 244 -4.80 -24.66 -2.73
C SER A 244 -4.20 -24.36 -1.38
N SER A 245 -4.61 -23.26 -0.75
CA SER A 245 -4.28 -22.98 0.65
C SER A 245 -5.44 -22.29 1.37
N ASP A 246 -5.40 -22.35 2.69
CA ASP A 246 -6.29 -21.61 3.58
C ASP A 246 -5.40 -21.07 4.73
N ILE A 247 -5.04 -19.78 4.65
CA ILE A 247 -4.15 -19.07 5.58
C ILE A 247 -4.94 -17.93 6.24
N GLU A 248 -5.44 -18.20 7.44
CA GLU A 248 -6.28 -17.28 8.21
C GLU A 248 -7.43 -16.66 7.39
N THR A 249 -7.33 -15.39 7.00
CA THR A 249 -8.40 -14.71 6.28
C THR A 249 -8.41 -15.03 4.79
N ILE A 250 -7.31 -15.57 4.25
CA ILE A 250 -7.11 -15.83 2.81
C ILE A 250 -7.33 -17.31 2.50
N SER A 251 -8.28 -17.59 1.61
CA SER A 251 -8.51 -18.92 1.02
C SER A 251 -8.20 -18.87 -0.47
N SER A 252 -7.20 -19.61 -0.95
CA SER A 252 -6.73 -19.55 -2.34
C SER A 252 -6.88 -20.87 -3.08
N ARG A 253 -7.14 -20.82 -4.39
CA ARG A 253 -7.15 -21.96 -5.30
C ARG A 253 -6.47 -21.56 -6.60
N THR A 254 -5.52 -22.36 -7.05
CA THR A 254 -4.84 -22.19 -8.34
C THR A 254 -5.32 -23.31 -9.28
N PHE A 255 -5.79 -22.92 -10.45
CA PHE A 255 -6.31 -23.81 -11.48
C PHE A 255 -5.50 -23.70 -12.76
N MET A 256 -5.43 -24.79 -13.53
CA MET A 256 -4.78 -24.82 -14.84
C MET A 256 -5.74 -25.27 -15.92
N LYS A 257 -5.63 -24.68 -17.12
CA LYS A 257 -6.30 -25.14 -18.34
C LYS A 257 -5.50 -24.69 -19.55
N ASP A 258 -5.23 -25.63 -20.48
CA ASP A 258 -4.51 -25.35 -21.73
C ASP A 258 -3.17 -24.61 -21.53
N GLY A 259 -2.45 -24.94 -20.45
CA GLY A 259 -1.18 -24.31 -20.08
C GLY A 259 -1.29 -22.94 -19.41
N LYS A 260 -2.50 -22.38 -19.29
CA LYS A 260 -2.75 -21.10 -18.60
C LYS A 260 -3.19 -21.33 -17.16
N MET A 261 -2.79 -20.43 -16.27
CA MET A 261 -3.15 -20.41 -14.87
C MET A 261 -4.33 -19.47 -14.61
N LEU A 262 -5.19 -19.88 -13.69
CA LEU A 262 -6.23 -19.06 -13.07
C LEU A 262 -6.05 -19.16 -11.56
N HIS A 263 -5.55 -18.10 -10.94
CA HIS A 263 -5.42 -18.00 -9.50
C HIS A 263 -6.61 -17.25 -8.91
N VAL A 264 -7.18 -17.77 -7.83
CA VAL A 264 -8.36 -17.18 -7.18
C VAL A 264 -8.15 -17.20 -5.69
N TYR A 265 -8.25 -16.05 -5.02
CA TYR A 265 -8.24 -16.02 -3.56
C TYR A 265 -9.40 -15.19 -2.98
N PHE A 266 -9.94 -15.66 -1.87
CA PHE A 266 -10.99 -15.01 -1.11
C PHE A 266 -10.42 -14.45 0.20
N ASN A 267 -10.56 -13.15 0.41
CA ASN A 267 -10.30 -12.48 1.67
C ASN A 267 -11.60 -12.37 2.48
N SER A 268 -11.70 -13.20 3.52
CA SER A 268 -12.88 -13.26 4.39
C SER A 268 -13.12 -12.01 5.24
N LYS A 269 -12.07 -11.25 5.55
CA LYS A 269 -12.16 -10.02 6.34
C LYS A 269 -12.70 -8.87 5.50
N GLU A 270 -12.23 -8.77 4.26
CA GLU A 270 -12.64 -7.72 3.32
C GLU A 270 -13.88 -8.08 2.51
N LYS A 271 -14.26 -9.37 2.51
CA LYS A 271 -15.37 -9.93 1.73
C LYS A 271 -15.17 -9.66 0.23
N THR A 272 -13.95 -9.94 -0.22
CA THR A 272 -13.52 -9.80 -1.61
C THR A 272 -12.99 -11.12 -2.13
N THR A 273 -13.23 -11.39 -3.41
CA THR A 273 -12.57 -12.46 -4.16
C THR A 273 -11.78 -11.83 -5.29
N HIS A 274 -10.50 -12.14 -5.34
CA HIS A 274 -9.57 -11.69 -6.37
C HIS A 274 -9.42 -12.83 -7.37
N ILE A 275 -9.67 -12.54 -8.64
CA ILE A 275 -9.58 -13.50 -9.74
C ILE A 275 -8.48 -13.02 -10.68
N ILE A 276 -7.46 -13.83 -10.88
CA ILE A 276 -6.26 -13.49 -11.64
C ILE A 276 -6.05 -14.53 -12.74
N THR A 277 -6.07 -14.07 -14.00
CA THR A 277 -5.64 -14.89 -15.14
C THR A 277 -4.17 -14.65 -15.39
N ASP A 278 -3.39 -15.72 -15.45
CA ASP A 278 -1.97 -15.69 -15.72
C ASP A 278 -1.64 -16.66 -16.87
N PRO A 279 -1.19 -16.16 -18.03
CA PRO A 279 -0.98 -16.98 -19.22
C PRO A 279 0.37 -17.74 -19.24
N VAL A 280 1.29 -17.48 -18.32
CA VAL A 280 2.71 -17.88 -18.44
C VAL A 280 3.29 -18.60 -17.23
N SER A 281 2.76 -18.37 -16.03
CA SER A 281 3.29 -18.96 -14.80
C SER A 281 3.17 -20.48 -14.77
N ALA A 282 4.24 -21.13 -14.32
CA ALA A 282 4.18 -22.53 -13.94
C ALA A 282 3.30 -22.70 -12.69
N SER A 283 2.46 -23.73 -12.69
CA SER A 283 1.59 -24.01 -11.55
C SER A 283 2.38 -24.32 -10.27
N PRO A 284 1.82 -24.06 -9.06
CA PRO A 284 2.46 -24.43 -7.80
C PRO A 284 2.85 -25.91 -7.71
N ALA A 285 2.02 -26.82 -8.23
CA ALA A 285 2.34 -28.25 -8.30
C ALA A 285 3.55 -28.56 -9.19
N ALA A 286 3.67 -27.91 -10.35
CA ALA A 286 4.81 -28.10 -11.25
C ALA A 286 6.09 -27.42 -10.74
N ALA A 287 5.94 -26.30 -10.06
CA ALA A 287 7.04 -25.57 -9.45
C ALA A 287 7.53 -26.21 -8.14
N SER A 288 6.73 -27.02 -7.46
CA SER A 288 7.13 -27.58 -6.16
C SER A 288 7.85 -28.93 -6.29
N TYR A 289 8.77 -29.19 -5.38
CA TYR A 289 9.40 -30.48 -5.19
C TYR A 289 9.79 -30.68 -3.73
N THR A 290 9.87 -31.92 -3.28
CA THR A 290 10.17 -32.26 -1.87
C THR A 290 11.50 -32.99 -1.74
N TYR A 291 12.09 -32.91 -0.56
CA TYR A 291 13.27 -33.67 -0.17
C TYR A 291 13.09 -34.24 1.24
N SER A 292 13.53 -35.49 1.43
CA SER A 292 13.46 -36.17 2.73
C SER A 292 14.71 -35.88 3.55
N VAL A 293 14.58 -34.93 4.48
CA VAL A 293 15.66 -34.44 5.35
C VAL A 293 16.26 -35.56 6.19
N GLN A 294 17.59 -35.67 6.18
CA GLN A 294 18.35 -36.56 7.06
C GLN A 294 18.80 -35.82 8.34
N PRO A 295 19.07 -36.53 9.45
CA PRO A 295 19.47 -35.90 10.71
C PRO A 295 20.74 -35.04 10.64
N THR A 296 21.63 -35.35 9.69
CA THR A 296 22.89 -34.61 9.47
C THR A 296 22.75 -33.45 8.49
N ASP A 297 21.60 -33.34 7.82
CA ASP A 297 21.40 -32.29 6.83
C ASP A 297 21.20 -30.95 7.55
N THR A 298 21.70 -29.90 6.90
CA THR A 298 21.56 -28.53 7.36
C THR A 298 21.02 -27.66 6.24
N THR A 299 20.16 -26.72 6.62
CA THR A 299 19.83 -25.54 5.82
C THR A 299 20.64 -24.37 6.34
N ALA A 300 21.02 -23.44 5.48
CA ALA A 300 21.70 -22.23 5.91
C ALA A 300 21.19 -21.02 5.15
N ILE A 301 21.08 -19.87 5.81
CA ILE A 301 20.65 -18.59 5.25
C ILE A 301 21.79 -17.60 5.42
N TYR A 302 22.20 -16.96 4.33
CA TYR A 302 23.28 -15.96 4.35
C TYR A 302 22.79 -14.62 3.82
N GLN A 303 23.08 -13.55 4.56
CA GLN A 303 23.03 -12.18 4.06
C GLN A 303 24.41 -11.83 3.50
N TYR A 304 24.51 -11.71 2.19
CA TYR A 304 25.79 -11.44 1.54
C TYR A 304 26.19 -9.97 1.71
N SER A 305 27.43 -9.75 2.13
CA SER A 305 27.96 -8.39 2.31
C SER A 305 28.35 -7.80 0.95
N LEU A 306 27.64 -6.75 0.55
CA LEU A 306 27.79 -6.10 -0.74
C LEU A 306 28.53 -4.75 -0.58
N MET A 307 29.63 -4.54 -1.33
CA MET A 307 30.36 -3.26 -1.37
C MET A 307 30.14 -2.53 -2.69
N PHE A 308 29.89 -1.23 -2.60
CA PHE A 308 29.87 -0.32 -3.74
C PHE A 308 31.27 -0.13 -4.32
N ASP A 309 31.40 -0.25 -5.63
CA ASP A 309 32.64 0.06 -6.35
C ASP A 309 33.01 1.55 -6.16
N ASP A 310 34.28 1.85 -5.88
CA ASP A 310 34.79 3.21 -5.67
C ASP A 310 34.53 4.13 -6.87
N ASP A 311 34.35 3.56 -8.07
CA ASP A 311 34.02 4.32 -9.28
C ASP A 311 32.53 4.69 -9.36
N CYS A 312 31.64 3.98 -8.65
CA CYS A 312 30.24 4.35 -8.48
C CYS A 312 30.05 5.47 -7.44
N ASP A 313 30.97 5.60 -6.48
CA ASP A 313 31.01 6.70 -5.50
C ASP A 313 31.19 8.08 -6.16
N LYS A 314 31.75 8.15 -7.38
CA LYS A 314 32.02 9.42 -8.10
C LYS A 314 30.82 9.97 -8.87
N GLU A 315 29.85 9.14 -9.24
CA GLU A 315 28.68 9.56 -10.02
C GLU A 315 27.54 10.09 -9.13
N TYR A 316 27.50 9.67 -7.86
CA TYR A 316 26.53 10.11 -6.84
C TYR A 316 27.01 11.29 -5.97
N GLU A 317 28.17 11.87 -6.27
CA GLU A 317 28.74 13.00 -5.51
C GLU A 317 27.93 14.31 -5.66
N TYR A 318 26.92 14.37 -6.54
CA TYR A 318 26.18 15.58 -6.89
C TYR A 318 24.70 15.67 -6.45
N GLY A 319 24.24 14.82 -5.52
CA GLY A 319 22.98 15.10 -4.81
C GLY A 319 22.24 13.89 -4.25
N GLY A 320 22.42 13.66 -2.94
CA GLY A 320 21.73 12.61 -2.18
C GLY A 320 22.75 11.62 -1.63
N GLY A 321 22.93 11.60 -0.31
CA GLY A 321 23.97 10.80 0.35
C GLY A 321 23.91 9.34 -0.08
N ILE A 322 25.08 8.77 -0.36
CA ILE A 322 25.34 7.38 -0.77
C ILE A 322 24.34 6.42 -0.09
N GLU A 323 23.30 6.02 -0.82
CA GLU A 323 22.41 4.95 -0.40
C GLU A 323 23.19 3.65 -0.60
N ARG A 324 23.98 3.30 0.43
CA ARG A 324 24.77 2.06 0.51
C ARG A 324 23.87 0.83 0.70
N CYS A 325 22.88 0.68 -0.18
CA CYS A 325 21.70 -0.12 0.02
C CYS A 325 21.59 -1.13 -1.10
N GLY A 326 21.57 -2.40 -0.74
CA GLY A 326 21.29 -3.47 -1.68
C GLY A 326 21.14 -4.77 -0.93
N MET A 327 20.25 -5.60 -1.44
CA MET A 327 19.74 -6.73 -0.70
C MET A 327 19.96 -8.01 -1.50
N GLY A 328 20.72 -8.94 -0.91
CA GLY A 328 21.04 -10.22 -1.53
C GLY A 328 21.19 -11.32 -0.49
N TYR A 329 20.37 -12.36 -0.63
CA TYR A 329 20.41 -13.54 0.25
C TYR A 329 20.62 -14.82 -0.54
N VAL A 330 21.34 -15.77 0.06
CA VAL A 330 21.40 -17.14 -0.41
C VAL A 330 20.97 -18.10 0.69
N ILE A 331 20.05 -18.99 0.36
CA ILE A 331 19.59 -20.08 1.21
C ILE A 331 20.11 -21.37 0.61
N LYS A 332 20.97 -22.08 1.33
CA LYS A 332 21.35 -23.45 1.00
C LYS A 332 20.34 -24.40 1.63
N LEU A 333 19.63 -25.16 0.80
CA LEU A 333 18.63 -26.15 1.20
C LEU A 333 19.30 -27.46 1.68
N ALA A 334 18.52 -28.34 2.31
CA ALA A 334 19.00 -29.64 2.80
C ALA A 334 19.48 -30.57 1.66
N ASP A 335 18.96 -30.40 0.45
CA ASP A 335 19.37 -31.13 -0.77
C ASP A 335 20.59 -30.51 -1.48
N ASN A 336 21.28 -29.56 -0.85
CA ASN A 336 22.39 -28.77 -1.37
C ASN A 336 22.07 -27.86 -2.57
N LYS A 337 20.79 -27.70 -2.95
CA LYS A 337 20.40 -26.65 -3.91
C LYS A 337 20.33 -25.28 -3.23
N LEU A 338 20.35 -24.23 -4.03
CA LEU A 338 20.31 -22.85 -3.56
C LEU A 338 18.97 -22.17 -3.90
N ILE A 339 18.41 -21.42 -2.97
CA ILE A 339 17.45 -20.36 -3.27
C ILE A 339 18.19 -19.04 -3.14
N ILE A 340 17.97 -18.13 -4.08
CA ILE A 340 18.52 -16.77 -4.01
C ILE A 340 17.37 -15.80 -3.97
N ILE A 341 17.45 -14.84 -3.06
CA ILE A 341 16.42 -13.82 -2.86
C ILE A 341 17.07 -12.46 -3.14
N ASP A 342 16.46 -11.75 -4.07
CA ASP A 342 16.96 -10.53 -4.67
C ASP A 342 18.38 -10.74 -5.21
N GLY A 343 19.29 -9.80 -5.00
CA GLY A 343 20.55 -9.79 -5.73
C GLY A 343 21.49 -8.70 -5.25
N GLY A 344 21.02 -7.47 -5.07
CA GLY A 344 21.86 -6.31 -4.84
C GLY A 344 21.94 -5.38 -6.04
N ASP A 345 22.56 -4.22 -5.84
CA ASP A 345 22.71 -3.16 -6.83
C ASP A 345 23.83 -3.42 -7.84
N ILE A 346 23.76 -2.78 -9.00
CA ILE A 346 24.81 -2.88 -10.02
C ILE A 346 26.15 -2.30 -9.52
N CYS A 347 26.10 -1.24 -8.71
CA CYS A 347 27.27 -0.63 -8.10
C CYS A 347 27.92 -1.57 -7.09
N GLN A 348 27.18 -2.53 -6.56
CA GLN A 348 27.70 -3.57 -5.66
C GLN A 348 28.20 -4.82 -6.38
N ALA A 349 28.01 -4.87 -7.70
CA ALA A 349 28.31 -6.03 -8.52
C ALA A 349 29.68 -5.91 -9.18
N SER A 350 30.72 -5.49 -8.45
CA SER A 350 32.10 -5.57 -8.96
C SER A 350 32.45 -7.03 -9.30
N ASP A 351 33.40 -7.26 -10.22
CA ASP A 351 33.79 -8.62 -10.59
C ASP A 351 34.24 -9.43 -9.36
N SER A 352 35.01 -8.82 -8.45
CA SER A 352 35.42 -9.46 -7.20
C SER A 352 34.25 -9.81 -6.29
N ALA A 353 33.24 -8.94 -6.17
CA ALA A 353 32.06 -9.21 -5.35
C ALA A 353 31.21 -10.35 -5.93
N VAL A 354 31.08 -10.42 -7.26
CA VAL A 354 30.39 -11.51 -7.96
C VAL A 354 31.16 -12.83 -7.84
N ASP A 355 32.49 -12.79 -7.96
CA ASP A 355 33.36 -13.96 -7.78
C ASP A 355 33.33 -14.46 -6.32
N GLY A 356 33.33 -13.54 -5.36
CA GLY A 356 33.17 -13.86 -3.94
C GLY A 356 31.84 -14.51 -3.58
N PHE A 357 30.75 -14.09 -4.22
CA PHE A 357 29.44 -14.71 -4.03
C PHE A 357 29.41 -16.13 -4.61
N TYR A 358 30.06 -16.33 -5.76
CA TYR A 358 30.27 -17.66 -6.32
C TYR A 358 31.08 -18.55 -5.38
N ASP A 359 32.18 -18.05 -4.83
CA ASP A 359 33.03 -18.77 -3.88
C ASP A 359 32.27 -19.16 -2.61
N LEU A 360 31.43 -18.27 -2.05
CA LEU A 360 30.52 -18.58 -0.96
C LEU A 360 29.57 -19.72 -1.35
N CYS A 361 28.92 -19.63 -2.51
CA CYS A 361 27.98 -20.66 -2.98
C CYS A 361 28.67 -22.03 -3.13
N LYS A 362 29.89 -22.06 -3.67
CA LYS A 362 30.69 -23.29 -3.74
C LYS A 362 31.04 -23.84 -2.38
N GLU A 363 31.44 -22.96 -1.45
CA GLU A 363 31.81 -23.36 -0.10
C GLU A 363 30.66 -24.03 0.65
N ILE A 364 29.46 -23.44 0.58
CA ILE A 364 28.29 -23.91 1.35
C ILE A 364 27.60 -25.12 0.69
N THR A 365 27.81 -25.34 -0.61
CA THR A 365 27.27 -26.51 -1.34
C THR A 365 28.29 -27.63 -1.50
N GLY A 366 29.58 -27.32 -1.44
CA GLY A 366 30.67 -28.24 -1.78
C GLY A 366 30.79 -28.54 -3.28
N SER A 367 30.23 -27.70 -4.16
CA SER A 367 30.17 -27.94 -5.60
C SER A 367 30.63 -26.73 -6.41
N ASP A 368 31.41 -26.95 -7.47
CA ASP A 368 31.72 -25.92 -8.47
C ASP A 368 30.54 -25.67 -9.42
N ASP A 369 29.70 -26.68 -9.68
CA ASP A 369 28.53 -26.53 -10.55
C ASP A 369 27.29 -26.37 -9.66
N LEU A 370 26.70 -25.18 -9.69
CA LEU A 370 25.65 -24.75 -8.77
C LEU A 370 24.26 -25.03 -9.37
N THR A 371 23.37 -25.59 -8.55
CA THR A 371 21.94 -25.68 -8.89
C THR A 371 21.16 -24.70 -8.04
N ILE A 372 20.53 -23.73 -8.69
CA ILE A 372 19.67 -22.72 -8.07
C ILE A 372 18.23 -23.19 -8.26
N ALA A 373 17.64 -23.71 -7.20
CA ALA A 373 16.27 -24.20 -7.15
C ALA A 373 15.26 -23.10 -7.52
N CYS A 374 15.52 -21.87 -7.08
CA CYS A 374 14.73 -20.68 -7.43
C CYS A 374 15.53 -19.40 -7.19
N TRP A 375 15.48 -18.47 -8.15
CA TRP A 375 15.77 -17.05 -7.89
C TRP A 375 14.45 -16.32 -7.68
N MET A 376 14.35 -15.56 -6.59
CA MET A 376 13.14 -14.84 -6.19
C MET A 376 13.43 -13.34 -6.12
N CYS A 377 12.62 -12.52 -6.76
CA CYS A 377 12.69 -11.06 -6.60
C CYS A 377 11.50 -10.57 -5.77
N THR A 378 11.76 -9.68 -4.81
CA THR A 378 10.73 -9.03 -3.99
C THR A 378 10.01 -7.95 -4.80
N HIS A 379 10.77 -7.07 -5.47
CA HIS A 379 10.27 -6.03 -6.37
C HIS A 379 11.34 -5.59 -7.38
N ALA A 380 11.01 -4.60 -8.22
CA ALA A 380 11.72 -4.31 -9.47
C ALA A 380 12.81 -3.21 -9.38
N HIS A 381 13.16 -2.72 -8.19
CA HIS A 381 14.24 -1.74 -8.06
C HIS A 381 15.62 -2.37 -8.28
N GLY A 382 16.54 -1.58 -8.85
CA GLY A 382 17.87 -2.00 -9.30
C GLY A 382 18.73 -2.65 -8.23
N ASP A 383 18.61 -2.19 -6.99
CA ASP A 383 19.29 -2.67 -5.79
C ASP A 383 18.79 -4.03 -5.26
N HIS A 384 17.78 -4.59 -5.92
CA HIS A 384 17.26 -5.94 -5.69
C HIS A 384 17.62 -6.90 -6.81
N VAL A 385 17.82 -6.42 -8.04
CA VAL A 385 17.83 -7.28 -9.23
C VAL A 385 19.16 -7.30 -9.98
N SER A 386 19.96 -6.25 -9.86
CA SER A 386 21.09 -6.00 -10.78
C SER A 386 22.27 -6.93 -10.58
N PHE A 387 22.68 -7.15 -9.34
CA PHE A 387 23.85 -7.97 -9.02
C PHE A 387 23.63 -9.42 -9.44
N PHE A 388 22.48 -10.02 -9.10
CA PHE A 388 22.22 -11.42 -9.48
C PHE A 388 22.08 -11.56 -11.00
N SER A 389 21.48 -10.57 -11.66
CA SER A 389 21.49 -10.48 -13.12
C SER A 389 22.94 -10.54 -13.67
N LYS A 390 23.90 -9.83 -13.06
CA LYS A 390 25.33 -9.92 -13.45
C LYS A 390 25.96 -11.27 -13.10
N PHE A 391 25.63 -11.86 -11.94
CA PHE A 391 26.10 -13.18 -11.54
C PHE A 391 25.67 -14.27 -12.53
N LEU A 392 24.39 -14.27 -12.92
CA LEU A 392 23.87 -15.17 -13.95
C LEU A 392 24.61 -14.98 -15.28
N TYR A 393 24.84 -13.72 -15.70
CA TYR A 393 25.62 -13.44 -16.91
C TYR A 393 27.03 -14.04 -16.85
N ARG A 394 27.74 -13.83 -15.74
CA ARG A 394 29.16 -14.20 -15.60
C ARG A 394 29.37 -15.70 -15.44
N TYR A 395 28.49 -16.36 -14.69
CA TYR A 395 28.62 -17.78 -14.31
C TYR A 395 27.57 -18.68 -14.98
N ASN A 396 26.97 -18.25 -16.11
CA ASN A 396 25.93 -19.00 -16.81
C ASN A 396 26.31 -20.45 -17.16
N GLU A 397 27.59 -20.75 -17.43
CA GLU A 397 28.04 -22.11 -17.75
C GLU A 397 28.19 -23.01 -16.51
N ARG A 398 28.14 -22.43 -15.31
CA ARG A 398 28.33 -23.11 -14.00
C ARG A 398 27.07 -23.10 -13.16
N ILE A 399 26.00 -22.49 -13.65
CA ILE A 399 24.75 -22.31 -12.93
C ILE A 399 23.64 -22.99 -13.72
N THR A 400 22.91 -23.88 -13.07
CA THR A 400 21.59 -24.32 -13.51
C THR A 400 20.55 -23.56 -12.70
N LEU A 401 19.79 -22.67 -13.35
CA LEU A 401 18.63 -22.02 -12.75
C LEU A 401 17.37 -22.80 -13.09
N GLU A 402 16.71 -23.38 -12.09
CA GLU A 402 15.50 -24.19 -12.31
C GLU A 402 14.23 -23.33 -12.38
N ARG A 403 14.18 -22.23 -11.62
CA ARG A 403 12.99 -21.38 -11.47
C ARG A 403 13.37 -19.92 -11.30
N PHE A 404 12.53 -19.04 -11.84
CA PHE A 404 12.60 -17.61 -11.61
C PHE A 404 11.23 -17.07 -11.18
N MET A 405 11.18 -16.48 -10.00
CA MET A 405 9.94 -16.08 -9.31
C MET A 405 9.93 -14.58 -9.02
N TYR A 406 8.94 -13.85 -9.55
CA TYR A 406 8.77 -12.42 -9.30
C TYR A 406 7.34 -11.97 -9.65
N ASN A 407 6.83 -10.96 -8.96
CA ASN A 407 5.53 -10.35 -9.27
C ASN A 407 5.69 -8.83 -9.39
N PHE A 408 6.15 -8.37 -10.56
CA PHE A 408 6.33 -6.95 -10.82
C PHE A 408 5.06 -6.35 -11.43
N PRO A 409 4.55 -5.22 -10.89
CA PRO A 409 3.36 -4.57 -11.43
C PRO A 409 3.65 -3.96 -12.79
N ASN A 410 2.59 -3.70 -13.55
CA ASN A 410 2.71 -2.85 -14.73
C ASN A 410 3.10 -1.41 -14.30
N TRP A 411 4.12 -0.84 -14.94
CA TRP A 411 4.57 0.52 -14.65
C TRP A 411 3.54 1.62 -14.94
N LYS A 412 2.50 1.34 -15.75
CA LYS A 412 1.37 2.27 -15.96
C LYS A 412 0.34 2.20 -14.84
N GLU A 413 0.37 1.14 -14.04
CA GLU A 413 -0.51 0.94 -12.89
C GLU A 413 0.13 1.46 -11.61
N VAL A 414 1.46 1.41 -11.51
CA VAL A 414 2.25 1.88 -10.37
C VAL A 414 3.46 2.67 -10.90
N ASP A 415 3.53 3.96 -10.54
CA ASP A 415 4.65 4.83 -10.90
C ASP A 415 5.99 4.32 -10.32
N ASN A 416 7.11 4.73 -10.89
CA ASN A 416 8.50 4.35 -10.53
C ASN A 416 8.88 2.87 -10.77
N GLY A 417 8.05 2.08 -11.45
CA GLY A 417 8.39 0.68 -11.81
C GLY A 417 9.09 0.47 -13.15
N ASN A 418 9.61 1.54 -13.77
CA ASN A 418 10.25 1.50 -15.10
C ASN A 418 11.75 1.77 -14.93
N GLU A 419 12.53 0.71 -14.76
CA GLU A 419 13.99 0.78 -14.54
C GLU A 419 14.79 -0.04 -15.55
N ASP A 420 15.95 0.49 -15.94
CA ASP A 420 16.89 -0.15 -16.87
C ASP A 420 17.41 -1.51 -16.35
N ALA A 421 17.54 -1.63 -15.03
CA ALA A 421 17.97 -2.85 -14.35
C ALA A 421 17.03 -4.03 -14.65
N THR A 422 15.72 -3.77 -14.65
CA THR A 422 14.68 -4.78 -14.93
C THR A 422 14.74 -5.26 -16.39
N TYR A 423 15.02 -4.38 -17.37
CA TYR A 423 15.23 -4.79 -18.76
C TYR A 423 16.46 -5.66 -18.96
N LEU A 424 17.55 -5.28 -18.30
CA LEU A 424 18.79 -6.05 -18.38
C LEU A 424 18.61 -7.43 -17.75
N LEU A 425 17.88 -7.52 -16.65
CA LEU A 425 17.46 -8.78 -16.03
C LEU A 425 16.70 -9.67 -17.01
N PHE A 426 15.63 -9.20 -17.65
CA PHE A 426 14.83 -10.07 -18.54
C PHE A 426 15.65 -10.56 -19.73
N ARG A 427 16.44 -9.68 -20.37
CA ARG A 427 17.31 -10.07 -21.49
C ARG A 427 18.35 -11.13 -21.09
N ARG A 428 18.91 -11.03 -19.89
CA ARG A 428 19.88 -12.01 -19.39
C ARG A 428 19.20 -13.32 -19.00
N PHE A 429 18.04 -13.25 -18.36
CA PHE A 429 17.25 -14.44 -18.04
C PHE A 429 16.88 -15.23 -19.31
N GLU A 430 16.33 -14.57 -20.33
CA GLU A 430 16.00 -15.21 -21.61
C GLU A 430 17.21 -15.84 -22.30
N LYS A 431 18.38 -15.20 -22.18
CA LYS A 431 19.60 -15.68 -22.84
C LYS A 431 20.27 -16.84 -22.10
N TYR A 432 20.34 -16.77 -20.77
CA TYR A 432 21.18 -17.66 -19.97
C TYR A 432 20.39 -18.71 -19.17
N ALA A 433 19.08 -18.53 -19.00
CA ALA A 433 18.20 -19.48 -18.32
C ALA A 433 16.82 -19.60 -19.01
N PRO A 434 16.76 -19.81 -20.34
CA PRO A 434 15.49 -19.85 -21.07
C PRO A 434 14.55 -20.98 -20.60
N ASP A 435 15.10 -22.08 -20.11
CA ASP A 435 14.37 -23.28 -19.70
C ASP A 435 13.88 -23.23 -18.24
N ALA A 436 14.27 -22.22 -17.46
CA ALA A 436 13.83 -22.05 -16.09
C ALA A 436 12.32 -21.79 -16.04
N LEU A 437 11.61 -22.47 -15.12
CA LEU A 437 10.19 -22.23 -14.92
C LEU A 437 9.98 -20.81 -14.40
N GLN A 438 9.08 -20.08 -15.05
CA GLN A 438 8.70 -18.74 -14.65
C GLN A 438 7.51 -18.79 -13.70
N ILE A 439 7.55 -18.01 -12.62
CA ILE A 439 6.50 -18.01 -11.61
C ILE A 439 6.19 -16.57 -11.23
N LYS A 440 4.94 -16.16 -11.43
CA LYS A 440 4.37 -14.96 -10.82
C LYS A 440 3.66 -15.36 -9.53
N PRO A 441 4.28 -15.15 -8.35
CA PRO A 441 3.66 -15.54 -7.10
C PRO A 441 2.45 -14.65 -6.79
N HIS A 442 1.32 -15.25 -6.45
CA HIS A 442 0.11 -14.53 -6.00
C HIS A 442 -0.18 -14.80 -4.53
N THR A 443 -0.86 -13.84 -3.87
CA THR A 443 -1.18 -13.94 -2.45
C THR A 443 -2.00 -15.19 -2.12
N GLY A 444 -1.53 -15.92 -1.10
CA GLY A 444 -2.10 -17.19 -0.68
C GLY A 444 -1.57 -18.39 -1.45
N GLU A 445 -0.70 -18.24 -2.46
CA GLU A 445 0.00 -19.39 -3.03
C GLU A 445 1.02 -19.99 -2.06
N THR A 446 1.26 -21.29 -2.23
CA THR A 446 2.25 -22.02 -1.45
C THR A 446 3.08 -22.91 -2.37
N PHE A 447 4.39 -22.93 -2.13
CA PHE A 447 5.36 -23.74 -2.88
C PHE A 447 6.18 -24.60 -1.91
N THR A 448 6.83 -25.63 -2.42
CA THR A 448 7.82 -26.40 -1.65
C THR A 448 9.08 -26.56 -2.48
N PHE A 449 10.23 -26.24 -1.88
CA PHE A 449 11.55 -26.43 -2.47
C PHE A 449 12.39 -27.26 -1.51
N GLY A 450 12.48 -28.57 -1.79
CA GLY A 450 13.20 -29.50 -0.94
C GLY A 450 12.54 -29.60 0.44
N ASN A 451 13.19 -29.01 1.44
CA ASN A 451 12.74 -28.96 2.84
C ASN A 451 12.16 -27.59 3.27
N ALA A 452 12.06 -26.64 2.34
CA ALA A 452 11.52 -25.31 2.58
C ALA A 452 10.10 -25.21 2.02
N LYS A 453 9.11 -25.01 2.89
CA LYS A 453 7.78 -24.56 2.49
C LYS A 453 7.79 -23.04 2.34
N LEU A 454 7.30 -22.53 1.22
CA LEU A 454 7.13 -21.10 0.97
C LEU A 454 5.64 -20.74 0.95
N GLU A 455 5.27 -19.66 1.63
CA GLU A 455 3.94 -19.05 1.62
C GLU A 455 4.05 -17.61 1.11
N ILE A 456 3.19 -17.23 0.16
CA ILE A 456 3.10 -15.86 -0.37
C ILE A 456 2.04 -15.12 0.43
N LEU A 457 2.45 -14.17 1.27
CA LEU A 457 1.53 -13.50 2.20
C LEU A 457 0.94 -12.21 1.64
N TYR A 458 1.66 -11.54 0.75
CA TYR A 458 1.26 -10.26 0.16
C TYR A 458 1.96 -10.05 -1.18
N THR A 459 1.25 -9.41 -2.11
CA THR A 459 1.75 -8.92 -3.40
C THR A 459 1.13 -7.55 -3.69
N HIS A 460 1.64 -6.83 -4.69
CA HIS A 460 1.09 -5.53 -5.10
C HIS A 460 -0.40 -5.59 -5.49
N GLU A 461 -0.93 -6.76 -5.84
CA GLU A 461 -2.33 -6.99 -6.20
C GLU A 461 -3.27 -6.74 -5.02
N ASP A 462 -2.84 -7.00 -3.79
CA ASP A 462 -3.63 -6.74 -2.58
C ASP A 462 -3.84 -5.24 -2.32
N ALA A 463 -2.94 -4.40 -2.83
CA ALA A 463 -3.05 -2.95 -2.71
C ALA A 463 -4.06 -2.34 -3.69
N PHE A 464 -4.63 -3.12 -4.61
CA PHE A 464 -5.61 -2.62 -5.56
C PHE A 464 -6.95 -2.30 -4.87
N ASN A 465 -7.31 -1.02 -4.87
CA ASN A 465 -8.56 -0.57 -4.26
C ASN A 465 -9.71 -0.70 -5.27
N TYR A 466 -10.49 -1.77 -5.15
CA TYR A 466 -11.64 -2.05 -6.03
C TYR A 466 -12.72 -0.96 -6.02
N ARG A 467 -12.80 -0.14 -4.96
CA ARG A 467 -13.79 0.94 -4.84
C ARG A 467 -13.38 2.17 -5.64
N LEU A 468 -12.08 2.47 -5.63
CA LEU A 468 -11.50 3.58 -6.38
C LEU A 468 -11.02 3.17 -7.77
N ASN A 469 -10.98 1.86 -8.06
CA ASN A 469 -10.46 1.27 -9.29
C ASN A 469 -9.06 1.78 -9.64
N LYS A 470 -8.20 1.85 -8.63
CA LYS A 470 -6.80 2.21 -8.76
C LYS A 470 -6.00 1.55 -7.64
N THR A 471 -4.71 1.38 -7.86
CA THR A 471 -3.80 0.98 -6.79
C THR A 471 -3.81 2.01 -5.65
N GLY A 472 -3.67 1.54 -4.42
CA GLY A 472 -3.38 2.38 -3.26
C GLY A 472 -1.88 2.70 -3.13
N ILE A 473 -1.02 2.06 -3.92
CA ILE A 473 0.43 2.20 -3.86
C ILE A 473 0.84 3.61 -4.28
N THR A 474 1.55 4.30 -3.40
CA THR A 474 2.19 5.60 -3.67
C THR A 474 3.71 5.56 -3.47
N ASP A 475 4.20 4.50 -2.86
CA ASP A 475 5.61 4.19 -2.65
C ASP A 475 5.86 2.84 -3.32
N PHE A 476 6.72 2.80 -4.34
CA PHE A 476 6.92 1.60 -5.15
C PHE A 476 7.41 0.42 -4.32
N ASN A 477 8.04 0.67 -3.18
CA ASN A 477 8.49 -0.37 -2.26
C ASN A 477 7.33 -1.21 -1.68
N ASP A 478 6.11 -0.67 -1.61
CA ASP A 478 4.90 -1.43 -1.24
C ASP A 478 4.50 -2.48 -2.30
N THR A 479 5.21 -2.57 -3.43
CA THR A 479 5.07 -3.67 -4.40
C THR A 479 5.82 -4.94 -3.98
N SER A 480 6.67 -4.85 -2.95
CA SER A 480 7.45 -5.97 -2.42
C SER A 480 6.60 -7.18 -2.08
N THR A 481 6.85 -8.28 -2.79
CA THR A 481 6.24 -9.58 -2.47
C THR A 481 6.76 -10.06 -1.12
N THR A 482 5.86 -10.41 -0.21
CA THR A 482 6.20 -10.90 1.13
C THR A 482 6.24 -12.41 1.14
N TYR A 483 7.44 -12.94 1.39
CA TYR A 483 7.72 -14.37 1.42
C TYR A 483 7.85 -14.87 2.85
N ARG A 484 7.18 -15.97 3.19
CA ARG A 484 7.40 -16.67 4.46
C ARG A 484 7.86 -18.09 4.20
N PHE A 485 9.07 -18.40 4.65
CA PHE A 485 9.60 -19.75 4.63
C PHE A 485 9.32 -20.48 5.94
N THR A 486 9.08 -21.78 5.86
CA THR A 486 9.15 -22.71 6.99
C THR A 486 10.07 -23.86 6.59
N PHE A 487 11.18 -24.02 7.31
CA PHE A 487 12.16 -25.09 7.12
C PHE A 487 11.89 -26.22 8.10
N ASN A 488 11.88 -27.46 7.60
CA ASN A 488 11.70 -28.67 8.41
C ASN A 488 10.43 -28.64 9.28
N ASP A 489 9.39 -27.91 8.85
CA ASP A 489 8.14 -27.65 9.58
C ASP A 489 8.31 -26.99 10.96
N LYS A 490 9.44 -26.31 11.19
CA LYS A 490 9.80 -25.78 12.51
C LYS A 490 10.27 -24.34 12.49
N THR A 491 11.33 -24.05 11.74
CA THR A 491 12.01 -22.75 11.75
C THR A 491 11.49 -21.88 10.64
N THR A 492 11.29 -20.60 10.91
CA THR A 492 10.59 -19.68 10.02
C THR A 492 11.44 -18.47 9.67
N PHE A 493 11.38 -18.06 8.40
CA PHE A 493 12.07 -16.89 7.89
C PHE A 493 11.10 -16.00 7.09
N MET A 494 10.94 -14.75 7.51
CA MET A 494 10.13 -13.75 6.81
C MET A 494 11.02 -12.82 5.99
N VAL A 495 10.71 -12.69 4.71
CA VAL A 495 11.30 -11.68 3.82
C VAL A 495 10.23 -10.64 3.51
N LEU A 496 10.52 -9.40 3.87
CA LEU A 496 9.62 -8.25 3.73
C LEU A 496 9.90 -7.46 2.44
N GLY A 497 11.08 -7.66 1.84
CA GLY A 497 11.57 -6.79 0.79
C GLY A 497 11.73 -5.37 1.31
N ASP A 498 11.21 -4.42 0.55
CA ASP A 498 11.23 -3.01 0.90
C ASP A 498 9.89 -2.51 1.43
N MET A 499 8.96 -3.42 1.76
CA MET A 499 7.64 -3.13 2.34
C MET A 499 7.60 -1.83 3.13
N SER A 500 6.62 -0.97 2.80
CA SER A 500 6.36 0.25 3.54
C SER A 500 4.97 0.21 4.18
N SER A 501 4.36 1.37 4.40
CA SER A 501 3.21 1.50 5.29
C SER A 501 1.95 0.83 4.76
N LEU A 502 1.71 0.79 3.44
CA LEU A 502 0.49 0.22 2.89
C LEU A 502 0.53 -1.31 2.95
N ALA A 503 1.64 -1.91 2.54
CA ALA A 503 1.83 -3.35 2.57
C ALA A 503 1.84 -3.85 4.02
N GLN A 504 2.51 -3.14 4.94
CA GLN A 504 2.43 -3.42 6.38
C GLN A 504 0.99 -3.46 6.89
N LYS A 505 0.19 -2.44 6.57
CA LYS A 505 -1.21 -2.36 6.99
C LYS A 505 -2.03 -3.52 6.43
N THR A 506 -1.78 -3.90 5.19
CA THR A 506 -2.50 -5.00 4.51
C THR A 506 -2.17 -6.35 5.15
N VAL A 507 -0.88 -6.63 5.39
CA VAL A 507 -0.43 -7.85 6.06
C VAL A 507 -0.99 -7.96 7.48
N VAL A 508 -0.89 -6.90 8.28
CA VAL A 508 -1.45 -6.88 9.66
C VAL A 508 -2.98 -6.96 9.67
N ASN A 509 -3.64 -6.52 8.60
CA ASN A 509 -5.09 -6.68 8.48
C ASN A 509 -5.48 -8.14 8.23
N ASN A 510 -4.71 -8.87 7.43
CA ASN A 510 -5.07 -10.21 6.97
C ASN A 510 -4.60 -11.32 7.91
N TYR A 511 -3.51 -11.11 8.65
CA TYR A 511 -2.89 -12.19 9.44
C TYR A 511 -2.65 -11.77 10.88
N THR A 512 -2.67 -12.75 11.77
CA THR A 512 -2.36 -12.57 13.19
C THR A 512 -0.96 -13.09 13.50
N ALA A 513 -0.52 -12.94 14.76
CA ALA A 513 0.74 -13.51 15.24
C ALA A 513 0.84 -15.03 15.01
N LYS A 514 -0.28 -15.74 14.84
CA LYS A 514 -0.29 -17.17 14.50
C LYS A 514 0.45 -17.46 13.19
N THR A 515 0.28 -16.61 12.19
CA THR A 515 0.97 -16.75 10.89
C THR A 515 2.24 -15.90 10.85
N LEU A 516 2.18 -14.68 11.39
CA LEU A 516 3.24 -13.69 11.20
C LEU A 516 4.46 -13.91 12.09
N LYS A 517 4.32 -14.53 13.27
CA LYS A 517 5.47 -14.80 14.13
C LYS A 517 6.51 -15.61 13.36
N SER A 518 7.76 -15.13 13.40
CA SER A 518 8.86 -15.67 12.63
C SER A 518 10.14 -15.71 13.47
N ASP A 519 10.95 -16.77 13.37
CA ASP A 519 12.20 -16.89 14.13
C ASP A 519 13.28 -15.94 13.58
N ILE A 520 13.29 -15.80 12.25
CA ILE A 520 14.23 -14.98 11.50
C ILE A 520 13.42 -13.99 10.63
N ILE A 521 13.87 -12.74 10.55
CA ILE A 521 13.29 -11.76 9.61
C ILE A 521 14.38 -11.03 8.85
N GLN A 522 14.05 -10.55 7.65
CA GLN A 522 14.77 -9.47 6.98
C GLN A 522 14.08 -8.13 7.32
N ALA A 523 14.85 -7.15 7.81
CA ALA A 523 14.34 -5.82 8.13
C ALA A 523 14.09 -5.01 6.85
N ALA A 524 12.89 -4.45 6.71
CA ALA A 524 12.41 -3.87 5.47
C ALA A 524 13.22 -2.67 4.99
N HIS A 525 13.35 -2.55 3.66
CA HIS A 525 13.86 -1.38 2.94
C HIS A 525 15.27 -0.98 3.33
N HIS A 526 16.22 -1.92 3.30
CA HIS A 526 17.60 -1.65 3.77
C HIS A 526 17.64 -1.05 5.18
N GLY A 527 16.65 -1.45 5.99
CA GLY A 527 16.41 -0.88 7.29
C GLY A 527 15.73 0.48 7.33
N PHE A 528 15.40 1.18 6.24
CA PHE A 528 14.78 2.51 6.32
C PHE A 528 13.34 2.51 6.82
N ASN A 529 12.60 1.43 6.62
CA ASN A 529 11.18 1.39 6.94
C ASN A 529 10.94 0.81 8.34
N GLY A 530 10.66 1.71 9.29
CA GLY A 530 10.22 1.37 10.63
C GLY A 530 8.77 0.86 10.66
N LEU A 531 8.59 -0.45 10.48
CA LEU A 531 7.30 -1.11 10.49
C LEU A 531 6.75 -1.35 11.91
N ASP A 532 6.47 -0.26 12.63
CA ASP A 532 6.18 -0.24 14.07
C ASP A 532 5.05 -1.16 14.53
N SER A 533 4.05 -1.44 13.66
CA SER A 533 2.94 -2.33 14.01
C SER A 533 3.15 -3.77 13.57
N LEU A 534 4.18 -4.06 12.77
CA LEU A 534 4.46 -5.41 12.26
C LEU A 534 5.60 -6.08 13.02
N TYR A 535 6.74 -5.39 13.25
CA TYR A 535 7.86 -5.99 13.99
C TYR A 535 7.49 -6.61 15.35
N PRO A 536 6.63 -5.98 16.19
CA PRO A 536 6.20 -6.59 17.44
C PRO A 536 5.36 -7.87 17.26
N ILE A 537 4.71 -8.05 16.11
CA ILE A 537 3.92 -9.24 15.78
C ILE A 537 4.83 -10.35 15.22
N LEU A 538 5.84 -9.96 14.44
CA LEU A 538 6.86 -10.88 13.94
C LEU A 538 7.67 -11.50 15.09
N ASP A 539 8.02 -10.69 16.11
CA ASP A 539 8.63 -11.13 17.38
C ASP A 539 9.85 -12.07 17.16
N ALA A 540 10.78 -11.60 16.33
CA ALA A 540 11.88 -12.40 15.80
C ALA A 540 13.11 -12.42 16.71
N GLU A 541 13.72 -13.61 16.81
CA GLU A 541 14.96 -13.81 17.57
C GLU A 541 16.19 -13.33 16.80
N TYR A 542 16.15 -13.43 15.47
CA TYR A 542 17.24 -13.03 14.57
C TYR A 542 16.75 -12.07 13.49
N VAL A 543 17.51 -11.02 13.22
CA VAL A 543 17.22 -10.06 12.15
C VAL A 543 18.41 -9.91 11.22
N PHE A 544 18.19 -10.22 9.96
CA PHE A 544 19.03 -9.74 8.87
C PHE A 544 18.66 -8.29 8.57
N PHE A 545 19.58 -7.37 8.82
CA PHE A 545 19.37 -5.94 8.64
C PHE A 545 20.24 -5.48 7.46
N PRO A 546 19.67 -5.30 6.25
CA PRO A 546 20.43 -4.99 5.04
C PRO A 546 20.91 -3.52 5.02
N GLN A 547 21.62 -3.08 6.07
CA GLN A 547 22.24 -1.76 6.17
C GLN A 547 23.58 -1.78 6.90
N GLY A 548 24.43 -0.81 6.56
CA GLY A 548 25.71 -0.53 7.21
C GLY A 548 25.59 -0.06 8.66
N TYR A 549 26.60 -0.38 9.47
CA TYR A 549 26.73 0.13 10.83
C TYR A 549 26.64 1.67 10.93
N ASP A 550 27.26 2.38 9.98
CA ASP A 550 27.28 3.84 9.98
C ASP A 550 25.87 4.43 9.85
N ASN A 551 25.03 3.84 8.99
CA ASN A 551 23.66 4.33 8.77
C ASN A 551 22.69 3.81 9.83
N ALA A 552 22.78 2.53 10.20
CA ALA A 552 21.86 1.89 11.14
C ALA A 552 22.13 2.25 12.61
N VAL A 553 23.41 2.39 13.00
CA VAL A 553 23.79 2.58 14.41
C VAL A 553 24.25 4.01 14.69
N LEU A 554 25.15 4.56 13.88
CA LEU A 554 25.65 5.92 14.07
C LEU A 554 24.69 6.99 13.49
N GLY A 555 23.95 6.64 12.44
CA GLY A 555 22.98 7.48 11.74
C GLY A 555 21.66 7.63 12.48
N GLU A 556 21.69 8.06 13.75
CA GLU A 556 20.53 8.08 14.65
C GLU A 556 19.30 8.86 14.15
N ASN A 557 19.49 9.81 13.23
CA ASN A 557 18.43 10.64 12.63
C ASN A 557 18.04 10.19 11.21
N THR A 558 18.57 9.07 10.72
CA THR A 558 18.19 8.47 9.43
C THR A 558 17.00 7.52 9.61
N GLY A 559 16.33 7.14 8.51
CA GLY A 559 15.30 6.10 8.55
C GLY A 559 15.85 4.76 9.06
N ALA A 560 17.08 4.40 8.66
CA ALA A 560 17.78 3.22 9.12
C ALA A 560 18.04 3.25 10.64
N GLY A 561 18.53 4.38 11.16
CA GLY A 561 18.75 4.57 12.59
C GLY A 561 17.45 4.51 13.41
N TYR A 562 16.35 5.05 12.87
CA TYR A 562 15.04 4.91 13.49
C TYR A 562 14.61 3.44 13.56
N ASN A 563 14.64 2.72 12.45
CA ASN A 563 14.18 1.34 12.40
C ASN A 563 15.07 0.40 13.22
N TYR A 564 16.40 0.61 13.24
CA TYR A 564 17.31 -0.15 14.10
C TYR A 564 16.89 -0.02 15.57
N LYS A 565 16.50 1.18 16.02
CA LYS A 565 15.94 1.40 17.36
C LYS A 565 14.58 0.72 17.56
N VAL A 566 13.77 0.54 16.51
CA VAL A 566 12.51 -0.21 16.57
C VAL A 566 12.77 -1.70 16.74
N VAL A 567 13.61 -2.29 15.89
CA VAL A 567 13.99 -3.72 15.93
C VAL A 567 14.63 -4.08 17.27
N LYS A 568 15.55 -3.25 17.79
CA LYS A 568 16.22 -3.47 19.08
C LYS A 568 15.29 -3.52 20.30
N LYS A 569 14.02 -3.11 20.18
CA LYS A 569 13.04 -3.26 21.26
C LYS A 569 12.61 -4.72 21.46
N PHE A 570 12.76 -5.55 20.42
CA PHE A 570 12.22 -6.92 20.38
C PHE A 570 13.30 -7.97 20.07
N THR A 571 14.41 -7.57 19.44
CA THR A 571 15.52 -8.46 19.13
C THR A 571 16.78 -8.02 19.85
N ALA A 572 17.51 -8.99 20.41
CA ALA A 572 18.81 -8.75 21.05
C ALA A 572 19.83 -8.25 20.02
N GLU A 573 20.66 -7.27 20.40
CA GLU A 573 21.56 -6.58 19.49
C GLU A 573 22.59 -7.52 18.83
N GLU A 574 23.07 -8.53 19.56
CA GLU A 574 23.96 -9.55 19.04
C GLU A 574 23.33 -10.45 17.95
N ASN A 575 22.01 -10.40 17.79
CA ASN A 575 21.26 -11.16 16.78
C ASN A 575 20.75 -10.26 15.64
N ILE A 576 21.22 -9.01 15.55
CA ILE A 576 20.95 -8.12 14.41
C ILE A 576 22.20 -8.07 13.52
N PHE A 577 22.07 -8.57 12.29
CA PHE A 577 23.18 -8.73 11.35
C PHE A 577 23.18 -7.63 10.30
N LEU A 578 24.16 -6.72 10.37
CA LEU A 578 24.31 -5.55 9.50
C LEU A 578 25.18 -5.88 8.27
N ILE A 579 24.87 -5.39 7.07
CA ILE A 579 25.79 -5.50 5.90
C ILE A 579 26.95 -4.51 6.09
N ASN A 580 28.14 -4.74 5.51
CA ASN A 580 29.36 -3.91 5.57
C ASN A 580 30.49 -4.29 6.54
N ARG A 581 30.29 -5.30 7.41
CA ARG A 581 31.39 -5.87 8.20
C ARG A 581 31.79 -7.25 7.68
N GLU A 582 30.79 -8.11 7.57
CA GLU A 582 30.95 -9.52 7.24
C GLU A 582 29.74 -10.00 6.43
N THR A 583 29.88 -11.16 5.79
CA THR A 583 28.73 -11.98 5.36
C THR A 583 28.28 -12.81 6.55
N TYR A 584 27.02 -12.65 6.95
CA TYR A 584 26.45 -13.33 8.11
C TYR A 584 25.62 -14.54 7.70
N GLY A 585 25.79 -15.66 8.42
CA GLY A 585 25.10 -16.91 8.17
C GLY A 585 24.36 -17.45 9.41
N LEU A 586 23.16 -17.97 9.19
CA LEU A 586 22.41 -18.76 10.17
C LEU A 586 22.24 -20.18 9.65
N ILE A 587 22.65 -21.17 10.43
CA ILE A 587 22.55 -22.60 10.14
C ILE A 587 21.37 -23.17 10.92
N ILE A 588 20.47 -23.85 10.21
CA ILE A 588 19.29 -24.51 10.72
C ILE A 588 19.49 -26.02 10.63
N ALA A 589 19.55 -26.69 11.78
CA ALA A 589 19.65 -28.14 11.86
C ALA A 589 18.31 -28.81 11.50
N ALA A 590 18.35 -30.11 11.17
CA ALA A 590 17.15 -30.91 10.91
C ALA A 590 16.11 -30.88 12.06
N ASP A 591 16.57 -30.68 13.30
CA ASP A 591 15.69 -30.57 14.46
C ASP A 591 15.04 -29.19 14.65
N GLY A 592 15.41 -28.18 13.83
CA GLY A 592 14.91 -26.79 13.89
C GLY A 592 15.80 -25.85 14.70
N THR A 593 16.87 -26.34 15.31
CA THR A 593 17.80 -25.49 16.07
C THR A 593 18.55 -24.54 15.15
N ILE A 594 18.58 -23.26 15.52
CA ILE A 594 19.34 -22.20 14.84
C ILE A 594 20.70 -22.01 15.51
N SER A 595 21.75 -21.86 14.72
CA SER A 595 23.08 -21.47 15.18
C SER A 595 23.71 -20.46 14.21
N LYS A 596 24.59 -19.60 14.69
CA LYS A 596 25.35 -18.69 13.81
C LYS A 596 26.45 -19.49 13.11
N ASP A 597 26.67 -19.24 11.83
CA ASP A 597 27.84 -19.78 11.13
C ASP A 597 29.10 -19.20 11.81
N PRO A 598 30.00 -20.03 12.35
CA PRO A 598 31.20 -19.54 13.02
C PRO A 598 32.25 -18.96 12.06
N LYS A 599 32.10 -19.18 10.75
CA LYS A 599 33.05 -18.67 9.75
C LYS A 599 32.81 -17.19 9.52
N VAL A 600 33.80 -16.39 9.92
CA VAL A 600 33.90 -14.99 9.54
C VAL A 600 34.28 -14.92 8.07
N ARG A 601 33.38 -14.38 7.26
CA ARG A 601 33.64 -14.07 5.85
C ARG A 601 33.70 -12.55 5.74
N PRO A 602 34.90 -11.97 5.78
CA PRO A 602 35.05 -10.54 5.74
C PRO A 602 34.57 -10.02 4.39
N TYR A 603 34.22 -8.75 4.43
CA TYR A 603 33.79 -7.96 3.31
C TYR A 603 34.69 -8.07 2.06
N ILE A 604 34.08 -8.18 0.87
CA ILE A 604 34.79 -8.26 -0.41
C ILE A 604 34.68 -6.89 -1.09
N GLY A 605 35.72 -6.07 -0.94
CA GLY A 605 35.84 -4.70 -1.44
C GLY A 605 37.01 -4.46 -2.40
N PRO A 606 37.19 -3.25 -2.95
CA PRO A 606 38.29 -2.91 -3.86
C PRO A 606 39.68 -2.99 -3.19
N ASP A 607 39.74 -3.05 -1.86
CA ASP A 607 40.92 -3.38 -1.07
C ASP A 607 41.24 -4.89 -1.03
N PHE A 608 40.45 -5.75 -1.67
CA PHE A 608 40.82 -7.13 -1.99
C PHE A 608 41.83 -7.19 -3.15
N LYS A 609 42.84 -6.29 -3.14
CA LYS A 609 44.02 -6.36 -3.97
C LYS A 609 45.13 -6.98 -3.13
N ASN A 610 45.44 -8.26 -3.42
CA ASN A 610 46.55 -9.07 -2.87
C ASN A 610 46.26 -9.97 -1.66
N GLY A 611 45.01 -10.21 -1.29
CA GLY A 611 44.69 -11.22 -0.28
C GLY A 611 45.10 -10.86 1.16
N GLU A 612 45.27 -9.56 1.45
CA GLU A 612 45.42 -9.07 2.81
C GLU A 612 44.06 -8.64 3.37
N TYR A 613 43.71 -9.21 4.51
CA TYR A 613 42.49 -8.92 5.25
C TYR A 613 42.64 -7.58 5.99
N PHE A 614 41.68 -6.68 5.83
CA PHE A 614 41.51 -5.57 6.77
C PHE A 614 40.86 -6.13 8.05
N ASP A 615 41.63 -6.25 9.15
CA ASP A 615 41.02 -6.44 10.45
C ASP A 615 40.40 -5.11 10.91
N GLY A 616 39.16 -5.15 11.38
CA GLY A 616 38.42 -3.95 11.78
C GLY A 616 38.90 -3.29 13.08
N SER A 617 40.19 -3.34 13.43
CA SER A 617 40.71 -2.74 14.67
C SER A 617 40.98 -1.23 14.60
N GLY A 618 40.62 -0.58 13.48
CA GLY A 618 40.96 0.81 13.18
C GLY A 618 39.82 1.84 13.16
N TYR A 619 38.69 1.60 13.85
CA TYR A 619 37.63 2.60 14.05
C TYR A 619 37.14 2.67 15.50
#